data_AF-A0A7S0AV72-F1
#
_entry.id   AF-A0A7S0AV72-F1
#
_cell.length_a   1.000
_cell.length_b   1.000
_cell.length_c   1.000
_cell.angle_alpha   90.00
_cell.angle_beta   90.00
_cell.angle_gamma   90.00
#
_symmetry.space_group_name_H-M   'P 1'
#
loop_
_entity.id
_entity.type
_entity.pdbx_description
1 polymer ?
#
loop_
_entity_poly.entity_id
_entity_poly.type
_entity_poly.pdbx_seq_one_letter_code
_entity_poly.pdbx_strand_id
1 'polypeptide(L)'
;RDPADVLQVIERGLARRSTAMTHANAHSSRSHTVFTVHLPAAGSACSSSSSSLPTEGVDYDVGTIAVSFVDLAGSERLAKTKAEGTRFQEAVAINSSLTALGKVILALASNPRDWRHVPFRDSKLTRIL
;
A
#
# COMPACT_ATOMS: atom_id res chain seq x y z
N ARG A 1 7.45 9.95 -19.74
CA ARG A 1 6.37 8.93 -19.79
C ARG A 1 5.08 9.66 -20.09
N ASP A 2 4.27 9.17 -21.01
CA ASP A 2 2.99 9.79 -21.35
C ASP A 2 2.00 9.57 -20.19
N PRO A 3 1.23 10.58 -19.74
CA PRO A 3 0.13 10.36 -18.80
C PRO A 3 -0.83 9.22 -19.22
N ALA A 4 -1.00 8.97 -20.52
CA ALA A 4 -1.81 7.86 -21.01
C ALA A 4 -1.27 6.48 -20.58
N ASP A 5 0.05 6.31 -20.53
CA ASP A 5 0.69 5.05 -20.11
C ASP A 5 0.38 4.75 -18.64
N VAL A 6 0.39 5.79 -17.80
CA VAL A 6 0.09 5.68 -16.37
C VAL A 6 -1.38 5.26 -16.17
N LEU A 7 -2.30 5.87 -16.92
CA LEU A 7 -3.71 5.53 -16.87
C LEU A 7 -3.96 4.08 -17.30
N GLN A 8 -3.31 3.57 -18.35
CA GLN A 8 -3.43 2.17 -18.76
C GLN A 8 -2.95 1.19 -17.68
N VAL A 9 -1.85 1.52 -16.98
CA VAL A 9 -1.37 0.69 -15.86
C VAL A 9 -2.36 0.70 -14.71
N ILE A 10 -2.94 1.86 -14.39
CA ILE A 10 -3.99 1.99 -13.37
C ILE A 10 -5.22 1.16 -13.76
N GLU A 11 -5.71 1.28 -14.99
CA GLU A 11 -6.87 0.52 -15.49
C GLU A 11 -6.63 -1.00 -15.43
N ARG A 12 -5.45 -1.47 -15.85
CA ARG A 12 -5.08 -2.88 -15.75
C ARG A 12 -5.01 -3.35 -14.29
N GLY A 13 -4.53 -2.50 -13.39
CA GLY A 13 -4.51 -2.76 -11.94
C GLY A 13 -5.91 -2.87 -11.37
N LEU A 14 -6.79 -1.92 -11.71
CA LEU A 14 -8.19 -1.90 -11.31
C LEU A 14 -8.95 -3.12 -11.85
N ALA A 15 -8.72 -3.54 -13.10
CA ALA A 15 -9.34 -4.72 -13.68
C ALA A 15 -8.94 -6.03 -12.99
N ARG A 16 -7.78 -6.08 -12.34
CA ARG A 16 -7.30 -7.25 -11.56
C ARG A 16 -7.67 -7.17 -10.09
N ARG A 17 -8.20 -6.03 -9.62
CA ARG A 17 -8.68 -5.88 -8.25
C ARG A 17 -9.89 -6.79 -8.06
N SER A 18 -9.87 -7.62 -7.01
CA SER A 18 -11.02 -8.43 -6.63
C SER A 18 -12.15 -7.52 -6.16
N THR A 19 -13.06 -7.17 -7.07
CA THR A 19 -14.32 -6.46 -6.79
C THR A 19 -15.43 -7.50 -6.74
N ALA A 20 -15.79 -7.96 -5.56
CA ALA A 20 -16.91 -8.89 -5.41
C ALA A 20 -18.07 -8.19 -4.71
N MET A 21 -19.17 -7.93 -5.42
CA MET A 21 -20.33 -7.23 -4.87
C MET A 21 -20.89 -7.95 -3.61
N THR A 22 -21.13 -7.20 -2.54
CA THR A 22 -22.02 -7.61 -1.45
C THR A 22 -23.18 -6.63 -1.34
N HIS A 23 -24.30 -7.10 -0.78
CA HIS A 23 -25.59 -6.40 -0.70
C HIS A 23 -25.56 -5.07 0.11
N ALA A 24 -24.40 -4.68 0.66
CA ALA A 24 -24.19 -3.45 1.43
C ALA A 24 -23.18 -2.47 0.78
N ASN A 25 -22.35 -2.89 -0.19
CA ASN A 25 -21.43 -2.03 -0.93
C ASN A 25 -21.04 -2.70 -2.26
N ALA A 26 -21.35 -2.04 -3.38
CA ALA A 26 -21.25 -2.64 -4.71
C ALA A 26 -19.82 -2.67 -5.30
N HIS A 27 -18.84 -1.91 -4.78
CA HIS A 27 -17.59 -1.71 -5.55
C HIS A 27 -16.26 -1.63 -4.77
N SER A 28 -16.22 -1.53 -3.44
CA SER A 28 -14.94 -1.20 -2.76
C SER A 28 -14.58 -1.98 -1.48
N SER A 29 -15.49 -2.74 -0.86
CA SER A 29 -15.31 -3.17 0.54
C SER A 29 -14.45 -4.42 0.76
N ARG A 30 -13.82 -5.00 -0.27
CA ARG A 30 -13.30 -6.39 -0.18
C ARG A 30 -11.82 -6.61 -0.43
N SER A 31 -11.06 -5.54 -0.70
CA SER A 31 -9.60 -5.62 -0.81
C SER A 31 -8.95 -4.27 -0.53
N HIS A 32 -7.79 -4.30 0.13
CA HIS A 32 -6.91 -3.14 0.25
C HIS A 32 -6.07 -3.00 -1.03
N THR A 33 -5.89 -1.79 -1.52
CA THR A 33 -5.07 -1.49 -2.70
C THR A 33 -4.01 -0.47 -2.32
N VAL A 34 -2.76 -0.76 -2.66
CA VAL A 34 -1.63 0.17 -2.55
C VAL A 34 -1.07 0.38 -3.94
N PHE A 35 -1.08 1.63 -4.40
CA PHE A 35 -0.53 2.04 -5.69
C PHE A 35 0.59 3.05 -5.45
N THR A 36 1.83 2.67 -5.74
CA THR A 36 3.00 3.54 -5.51
C THR A 36 3.55 4.04 -6.83
N VAL A 37 3.66 5.36 -6.96
CA VAL A 37 4.29 6.05 -8.08
C VAL A 37 5.67 6.50 -7.65
N HIS A 38 6.69 6.01 -8.37
CA HIS A 38 8.07 6.44 -8.19
C HIS A 38 8.40 7.53 -9.21
N LEU A 39 8.83 8.69 -8.72
CA LEU A 39 9.20 9.86 -9.52
C LEU A 39 10.67 10.20 -9.25
N PRO A 40 11.49 10.50 -10.27
CA PRO A 40 12.82 11.04 -10.03
C PRO A 40 12.72 12.41 -9.33
N ALA A 41 13.54 12.66 -8.31
CA ALA A 41 13.57 13.94 -7.63
C ALA A 41 14.10 15.03 -8.57
N ALA A 42 13.40 16.16 -8.62
CA ALA A 42 13.81 17.32 -9.38
C ALA A 42 15.11 17.88 -8.78
N GLY A 43 16.23 17.57 -9.41
CA GLY A 43 17.58 17.91 -8.94
C GLY A 43 18.66 16.96 -9.46
N SER A 44 18.29 15.74 -9.86
CA SER A 44 19.18 14.92 -10.67
C SER A 44 19.00 15.27 -12.15
N ALA A 45 19.67 16.35 -12.55
CA ALA A 45 20.04 16.50 -13.93
C ALA A 45 20.87 15.26 -14.29
N CYS A 46 20.39 14.50 -15.27
CA CYS A 46 21.16 13.45 -15.90
C CYS A 46 22.56 14.02 -16.23
N SER A 47 23.60 13.59 -15.51
CA SER A 47 24.96 13.67 -16.03
C SER A 47 25.06 12.66 -17.16
N SER A 48 24.54 13.08 -18.32
CA SER A 48 24.92 12.53 -19.61
C SER A 48 26.40 12.81 -19.81
N SER A 49 27.25 11.92 -19.31
CA SER A 49 28.64 11.83 -19.74
C SER A 49 28.98 10.36 -19.92
N SER A 50 28.87 9.93 -21.16
CA SER A 50 29.61 8.80 -21.70
C SER A 50 31.08 8.89 -21.31
N SER A 51 31.60 7.94 -20.54
CA SER A 51 32.85 7.22 -20.78
C SER A 51 33.47 6.65 -19.49
N SER A 52 33.81 5.37 -19.59
CA SER A 52 34.99 4.70 -19.01
C SER A 52 35.11 4.48 -17.49
N LEU A 53 35.14 3.17 -17.18
CA LEU A 53 35.78 2.44 -16.07
C LEU A 53 34.93 2.10 -14.82
N PRO A 54 34.97 0.83 -14.37
CA PRO A 54 34.35 0.43 -13.11
C PRO A 54 35.33 0.74 -11.97
N THR A 55 35.10 1.84 -11.27
CA THR A 55 35.75 2.09 -9.98
C THR A 55 34.73 1.84 -8.89
N GLU A 56 35.04 0.90 -7.99
CA GLU A 56 34.24 0.63 -6.80
C GLU A 56 34.07 1.92 -5.98
N GLY A 57 32.86 2.45 -5.99
CA GLY A 57 32.49 3.66 -5.28
C GLY A 57 30.98 3.77 -5.30
N VAL A 58 30.38 3.60 -4.13
CA VAL A 58 28.94 3.64 -3.83
C VAL A 58 28.22 4.65 -4.72
N ASP A 59 27.43 4.13 -5.67
CA ASP A 59 26.55 4.90 -6.54
C ASP A 59 25.47 5.51 -5.63
N TYR A 60 25.55 6.82 -5.37
CA TYR A 60 24.52 7.52 -4.61
C TYR A 60 23.29 7.63 -5.50
N ASP A 61 22.37 6.70 -5.28
CA ASP A 61 21.11 6.57 -5.99
C ASP A 61 20.40 7.93 -6.07
N VAL A 62 20.18 8.36 -7.30
CA VAL A 62 19.45 9.56 -7.67
C VAL A 62 18.10 9.53 -6.96
N GLY A 63 17.89 10.47 -6.04
CA GLY A 63 16.75 10.46 -5.12
C GLY A 63 15.44 10.22 -5.87
N THR A 64 14.74 9.12 -5.56
CA THR A 64 13.43 8.80 -6.12
C THR A 64 12.38 9.12 -5.07
N ILE A 65 11.42 9.98 -5.40
CA ILE A 65 10.24 10.28 -4.58
C ILE A 65 9.22 9.16 -4.83
N ALA A 66 8.85 8.43 -3.79
CA ALA A 66 7.78 7.44 -3.83
C ALA A 66 6.49 8.04 -3.24
N VAL A 67 5.44 8.13 -4.04
CA VAL A 67 4.10 8.56 -3.62
C VAL A 67 3.17 7.35 -3.61
N SER A 68 2.69 6.95 -2.43
CA SER A 68 1.78 5.81 -2.27
C SER A 68 0.34 6.26 -2.08
N PHE A 69 -0.54 5.83 -2.99
CA PHE A 69 -1.99 5.97 -2.91
C PHE A 69 -2.57 4.69 -2.32
N VAL A 70 -3.22 4.80 -1.16
CA VAL A 70 -3.72 3.66 -0.41
C VAL A 70 -5.24 3.74 -0.30
N ASP A 71 -5.93 2.76 -0.86
CA ASP A 71 -7.37 2.56 -0.74
C ASP A 71 -7.63 1.35 0.17
N LEU A 72 -8.28 1.59 1.31
CA LEU A 72 -8.53 0.55 2.30
C LEU A 72 -9.96 0.02 2.19
N ALA A 73 -10.11 -1.30 2.31
CA ALA A 73 -11.41 -1.94 2.47
C ALA A 73 -12.15 -1.43 3.71
N GLY A 74 -13.46 -1.67 3.75
CA GLY A 74 -14.33 -1.22 4.83
C GLY A 74 -14.06 -1.94 6.16
N SER A 75 -14.25 -1.23 7.27
CA SER A 75 -14.05 -1.73 8.64
C SER A 75 -15.36 -2.17 9.30
N GLU A 76 -16.35 -2.60 8.51
CA GLU A 76 -17.68 -2.91 9.01
C GLU A 76 -17.70 -4.08 9.99
N ARG A 77 -18.61 -3.98 10.97
CA ARG A 77 -18.83 -5.04 11.96
C ARG A 77 -19.43 -6.27 11.28
N LEU A 78 -18.78 -7.42 11.46
CA LEU A 78 -19.22 -8.73 10.94
C LEU A 78 -20.69 -9.01 11.23
N ALA A 79 -21.17 -8.70 12.45
CA ALA A 79 -22.56 -8.90 12.86
C ALA A 79 -23.59 -8.20 11.95
N LYS A 80 -23.21 -7.11 11.27
CA LYS A 80 -24.08 -6.37 10.34
C LYS A 80 -24.04 -6.91 8.91
N THR A 81 -23.00 -7.69 8.56
CA THR A 81 -22.75 -8.12 7.17
C THR A 81 -23.55 -9.36 6.75
N LYS A 82 -24.13 -10.11 7.70
CA LYS A 82 -24.79 -11.42 7.47
C LYS A 82 -23.96 -12.35 6.56
N ALA A 83 -22.63 -12.20 6.60
CA ALA A 83 -21.72 -12.95 5.75
C ALA A 83 -21.52 -14.35 6.34
N GLU A 84 -21.64 -15.38 5.49
CA GLU A 84 -21.47 -16.78 5.87
C GLU A 84 -20.37 -17.45 5.03
N GLY A 85 -19.82 -18.56 5.56
CA GLY A 85 -18.81 -19.37 4.88
C GLY A 85 -17.57 -18.57 4.47
N THR A 86 -17.21 -18.62 3.18
CA THR A 86 -16.03 -17.94 2.62
C THR A 86 -16.08 -16.42 2.78
N ARG A 87 -17.28 -15.82 2.70
CA ARG A 87 -17.46 -14.37 2.88
C ARG A 87 -17.18 -13.93 4.32
N PHE A 88 -17.49 -14.78 5.30
CA PHE A 88 -17.16 -14.52 6.70
C PHE A 88 -15.65 -14.51 6.91
N GLN A 89 -14.94 -15.53 6.39
CA GLN A 89 -13.48 -15.62 6.51
C GLN A 89 -12.77 -14.42 5.87
N GLU A 90 -13.26 -13.97 4.72
CA GLU A 90 -12.73 -12.78 4.06
C GLU A 90 -12.96 -11.51 4.88
N ALA A 91 -14.17 -11.30 5.40
CA ALA A 91 -14.47 -10.15 6.23
C ALA A 91 -13.68 -10.15 7.55
N VAL A 92 -13.37 -11.33 8.10
CA VAL A 92 -12.43 -11.47 9.23
C VAL A 92 -11.02 -11.05 8.83
N ALA A 93 -10.54 -11.48 7.66
CA ALA A 93 -9.19 -11.13 7.18
C ALA A 93 -9.05 -9.61 6.96
N ILE A 94 -10.04 -8.97 6.35
CA ILE A 94 -10.08 -7.51 6.14
C ILE A 94 -10.03 -6.75 7.47
N ASN A 95 -10.89 -7.13 8.42
CA ASN A 95 -10.91 -6.49 9.73
C ASN A 95 -9.63 -6.76 10.53
N SER A 96 -8.99 -7.91 10.33
CA SER A 96 -7.71 -8.23 10.96
C SER A 96 -6.58 -7.30 10.49
N SER A 97 -6.43 -7.05 9.19
CA SER A 97 -5.43 -6.10 8.68
C SER A 97 -5.69 -4.66 9.12
N LEU A 98 -6.95 -4.22 9.14
CA LEU A 98 -7.30 -2.89 9.65
C LEU A 98 -7.05 -2.75 11.16
N THR A 99 -7.30 -3.81 11.93
CA THR A 99 -7.00 -3.84 13.37
C THR A 99 -5.49 -3.76 13.61
N ALA A 100 -4.68 -4.50 12.83
CA ALA A 100 -3.22 -4.43 12.90
C ALA A 100 -2.72 -3.01 12.59
N LEU A 101 -3.28 -2.35 11.57
CA LEU A 101 -2.98 -0.96 11.24
C LEU A 101 -3.30 -0.03 12.42
N GLY A 102 -4.47 -0.18 13.05
CA GLY A 102 -4.84 0.60 14.24
C GLY A 102 -3.86 0.42 15.40
N LYS A 103 -3.38 -0.80 15.64
CA LYS A 103 -2.36 -1.07 16.67
C LYS A 103 -1.04 -0.38 16.37
N VAL A 104 -0.59 -0.40 15.10
CA VAL A 104 0.62 0.30 14.66
C VAL A 104 0.49 1.80 14.88
N ILE A 105 -0.63 2.40 14.45
CA ILE A 105 -0.89 3.83 14.64
C ILE A 105 -0.90 4.19 16.12
N LEU A 106 -1.58 3.41 16.96
CA LEU A 106 -1.64 3.65 18.40
C LEU A 106 -0.25 3.55 19.05
N ALA A 107 0.56 2.56 18.63
CA ALA A 107 1.92 2.41 19.11
C ALA A 107 2.79 3.62 18.71
N LEU A 108 2.70 4.08 17.46
CA LEU A 108 3.44 5.26 16.97
C LEU A 108 2.93 6.58 17.57
N ALA A 109 1.66 6.66 17.98
CA ALA A 109 1.13 7.84 18.65
C ALA A 109 1.60 7.96 20.11
N SER A 110 2.08 6.87 20.71
CA SER A 110 2.66 6.88 22.05
C SER A 110 4.03 7.58 22.07
N ASN A 111 4.55 7.88 23.26
CA ASN A 111 5.84 8.53 23.39
C ASN A 111 6.96 7.63 22.80
N PRO A 112 7.89 8.15 21.97
CA PRO A 112 8.96 7.34 21.37
C PRO A 112 9.81 6.54 22.37
N ARG A 113 9.90 7.00 23.62
CA ARG A 113 10.59 6.30 24.71
C ARG A 113 9.89 5.01 25.14
N ASP A 114 8.60 4.89 24.89
CA ASP A 114 7.76 3.73 25.21
C ASP A 114 7.64 2.76 24.01
N TRP A 115 8.20 3.11 22.85
CA TRP A 115 8.21 2.27 21.66
C TRP A 115 9.17 1.09 21.83
N ARG A 116 8.76 0.08 22.60
CA ARG A 116 9.50 -1.19 22.68
C ARG A 116 9.42 -1.98 21.38
N HIS A 117 8.22 -2.08 20.81
CA HIS A 117 7.97 -2.82 19.57
C HIS A 117 6.69 -2.32 18.90
N VAL A 118 6.81 -1.88 17.65
CA VAL A 118 5.67 -1.52 16.80
C VAL A 118 5.32 -2.72 15.90
N PRO A 119 4.09 -3.25 15.93
CA PRO A 119 3.74 -4.53 15.30
C PRO A 119 3.48 -4.44 13.79
N PHE A 120 4.41 -3.87 13.02
CA PHE A 120 4.30 -3.77 11.55
C PHE A 120 4.18 -5.15 10.87
N ARG A 121 4.63 -6.22 11.52
CA ARG A 121 4.63 -7.58 10.98
C ARG A 121 3.31 -8.33 11.14
N ASP A 122 2.35 -7.81 11.91
CA ASP A 122 1.08 -8.49 12.21
C ASP A 122 0.18 -8.64 10.97
N SER A 123 0.38 -7.82 9.93
CA SER A 123 -0.34 -7.96 8.66
C SER A 123 0.54 -7.61 7.46
N LYS A 124 0.17 -8.10 6.27
CA LYS A 124 0.84 -7.70 5.02
C LYS A 124 0.69 -6.20 4.76
N LEU A 125 -0.47 -5.63 5.08
CA LEU A 125 -0.76 -4.21 4.90
C LEU A 125 0.24 -3.35 5.69
N THR A 126 0.36 -3.60 7.00
CA THR A 126 1.28 -2.87 7.89
C THR A 126 2.76 -3.12 7.60
N ARG A 127 3.10 -4.09 6.74
CA ARG A 127 4.49 -4.36 6.35
C ARG A 127 4.88 -3.60 5.07
N ILE A 128 3.89 -3.24 4.26
CA ILE A 128 4.07 -2.50 3.00
C ILE A 128 4.01 -0.99 3.25
N LEU A 129 3.18 -0.56 4.21
CA LEU A 129 3.06 0.82 4.67
C LEU A 129 4.20 1.18 5.62
#